data_AF-A0A928KTV6-F1
#
_entry.id   AF-A0A928KTV6-F1
#
_cell.length_a   1.000
_cell.length_b   1.000
_cell.length_c   1.000
_cell.angle_alpha   90.00
_cell.angle_beta   90.00
_cell.angle_gamma   90.00
#
_symmetry.space_group_name_H-M   'P 1'
#
loop_
_entity.id
_entity.type
_entity.pdbx_description
1 polymer ?
#
loop_
_entity_poly.entity_id
_entity_poly.type
_entity_poly.pdbx_seq_one_letter_code
_entity_poly.pdbx_strand_id
1 'polypeptide(L)'
;MVFDINHIIGGFFNVLQPYNMLICIAGLFIGVLIGALPGLTATMGVAVCVPFSYVMEPEQALLLMSAVFCGGVYGGLIPAILLGIPGTPASAPTAFEGRALTQAGESGRALIAETVGATLKKVTGKPLKKCRFSQSLSHCRIASPCTRLDSLLYDA
;
A
#
# COMPACT_ATOMS: atom_id res chain seq x y z
N MET A 1 -26.85 18.82 -8.54
CA MET A 1 -26.44 17.41 -8.30
C MET A 1 -27.05 17.01 -6.98
N VAL A 2 -28.25 16.43 -7.03
CA VAL A 2 -29.05 16.12 -5.85
C VAL A 2 -28.58 14.77 -5.32
N PHE A 3 -28.11 14.75 -4.07
CA PHE A 3 -27.85 13.51 -3.35
C PHE A 3 -29.17 13.00 -2.79
N ASP A 4 -29.93 12.28 -3.60
CA ASP A 4 -31.08 11.53 -3.12
C ASP A 4 -30.59 10.40 -2.21
N ILE A 5 -31.10 10.35 -0.97
CA ILE A 5 -30.80 9.27 0.01
C ILE A 5 -31.07 7.89 -0.59
N ASN A 6 -32.05 7.79 -1.50
CA ASN A 6 -32.37 6.57 -2.24
C ASN A 6 -31.22 6.06 -3.13
N HIS A 7 -30.40 6.95 -3.70
CA HIS A 7 -29.23 6.55 -4.52
C HIS A 7 -28.07 6.06 -3.64
N ILE A 8 -27.85 6.65 -2.47
CA ILE A 8 -26.82 6.19 -1.52
C ILE A 8 -27.18 4.81 -0.98
N ILE A 9 -28.45 4.62 -0.60
CA ILE A 9 -28.95 3.32 -0.13
C ILE A 9 -28.90 2.28 -1.25
N GLY A 10 -29.30 2.65 -2.48
CA GLY A 10 -29.23 1.77 -3.65
C GLY A 10 -27.80 1.34 -3.97
N GLY A 11 -26.85 2.27 -3.96
CA GLY A 11 -25.42 1.97 -4.16
C GLY A 11 -24.87 1.03 -3.09
N PHE A 12 -25.25 1.21 -1.83
CA PHE A 12 -24.85 0.30 -0.75
C PHE A 12 -25.33 -1.13 -0.98
N PHE A 13 -26.60 -1.31 -1.38
CA PHE A 13 -27.14 -2.62 -1.73
C PHE A 13 -26.45 -3.24 -2.95
N ASN A 14 -26.06 -2.43 -3.94
CA ASN A 14 -25.33 -2.88 -5.13
C ASN A 14 -23.93 -3.41 -4.79
N VAL A 15 -23.20 -2.78 -3.85
CA VAL A 15 -21.90 -3.31 -3.38
C VAL A 15 -22.05 -4.65 -2.65
N LEU A 16 -23.16 -4.85 -1.93
CA LEU A 16 -23.49 -6.08 -1.24
C LEU A 16 -23.95 -7.21 -2.17
N GLN A 17 -24.16 -6.96 -3.46
CA GLN A 17 -24.48 -8.03 -4.40
C GLN A 17 -23.30 -8.99 -4.55
N PRO A 18 -23.56 -10.31 -4.55
CA PRO A 18 -22.50 -11.32 -4.62
C PRO A 18 -21.64 -11.21 -5.87
N TYR A 19 -22.21 -10.73 -6.98
CA TYR A 19 -21.49 -10.47 -8.23
C TYR A 19 -20.40 -9.40 -8.08
N ASN A 20 -20.75 -8.24 -7.50
CA ASN A 20 -19.81 -7.14 -7.27
C ASN A 20 -18.74 -7.51 -6.24
N MET A 21 -19.12 -8.31 -5.23
CA MET A 21 -18.20 -8.81 -4.22
C MET A 21 -17.15 -9.76 -4.83
N LEU A 22 -17.55 -10.61 -5.79
CA LEU A 22 -16.65 -11.48 -6.55
C LEU A 22 -15.65 -10.68 -7.40
N ILE A 23 -16.12 -9.65 -8.11
CA ILE A 23 -15.25 -8.74 -8.87
C ILE A 23 -14.27 -8.02 -7.94
N CYS A 24 -14.73 -7.59 -6.76
CA CYS A 24 -13.89 -6.93 -5.77
C CYS A 24 -12.79 -7.86 -5.25
N ILE A 25 -13.12 -9.10 -4.91
CA ILE A 25 -12.14 -10.11 -4.46
C ILE A 25 -11.15 -10.44 -5.58
N ALA A 26 -11.64 -10.63 -6.82
CA ALA A 26 -10.79 -10.88 -7.98
C ALA A 26 -9.84 -9.70 -8.24
N GLY A 27 -10.35 -8.47 -8.19
CA GLY A 27 -9.56 -7.24 -8.31
C GLY A 27 -8.53 -7.10 -7.20
N LEU A 28 -8.88 -7.44 -5.95
CA LEU A 28 -7.95 -7.44 -4.83
C LEU A 28 -6.82 -8.46 -5.06
N PHE A 29 -7.15 -9.68 -5.49
CA PHE A 29 -6.17 -10.72 -5.78
C PHE A 29 -5.22 -10.30 -6.91
N ILE A 30 -5.75 -9.80 -8.02
CA ILE A 30 -4.97 -9.29 -9.14
C ILE A 30 -4.09 -8.13 -8.68
N GLY A 31 -4.63 -7.21 -7.87
CA GLY A 31 -3.89 -6.11 -7.29
C GLY A 31 -2.73 -6.57 -6.42
N VAL A 32 -2.93 -7.54 -5.54
CA VAL A 32 -1.86 -8.10 -4.69
C VAL A 32 -0.77 -8.75 -5.53
N LEU A 33 -1.13 -9.49 -6.59
CA LEU A 33 -0.17 -10.11 -7.50
C LEU A 33 0.67 -9.07 -8.26
N ILE A 34 0.01 -8.03 -8.77
CA ILE A 34 0.64 -6.88 -9.43
C ILE A 34 1.58 -6.16 -8.45
N GLY A 35 1.12 -5.90 -7.23
CA GLY A 35 1.92 -5.22 -6.20
C GLY A 35 3.11 -6.04 -5.71
N ALA A 36 2.99 -7.38 -5.69
CA ALA A 36 4.09 -8.26 -5.31
C ALA A 36 5.27 -8.22 -6.30
N LEU A 37 5.05 -7.73 -7.53
CA LEU A 37 6.10 -7.58 -8.53
C LEU A 37 6.91 -6.29 -8.27
N PRO A 38 8.22 -6.39 -7.98
CA PRO A 38 9.05 -5.21 -7.72
C PRO A 38 9.15 -4.35 -8.98
N GLY A 39 8.75 -3.08 -8.87
CA GLY A 39 8.77 -2.12 -9.99
C GLY A 39 7.39 -1.80 -10.58
N LEU A 40 6.35 -2.56 -10.23
CA LEU A 40 4.97 -2.26 -10.62
C LEU A 40 4.24 -1.61 -9.44
N THR A 41 4.30 -0.29 -9.38
CA THR A 41 3.65 0.45 -8.30
C THR A 41 2.13 0.34 -8.36
N ALA A 42 1.45 0.54 -7.23
CA ALA A 42 -0.02 0.49 -7.18
C ALA A 42 -0.68 1.46 -8.19
N THR A 43 -0.06 2.61 -8.45
CA THR A 43 -0.55 3.58 -9.45
C THR A 43 -0.40 3.08 -10.89
N MET A 44 0.69 2.38 -11.21
CA MET A 44 0.86 1.75 -12.52
C MET A 44 -0.10 0.57 -12.71
N GLY A 45 -0.37 -0.21 -11.65
CA GLY A 45 -1.37 -1.28 -11.69
C GLY A 45 -2.77 -0.77 -12.00
N VAL A 46 -3.19 0.33 -11.37
CA VAL A 46 -4.48 1.00 -11.66
C VAL A 46 -4.53 1.45 -13.12
N ALA A 47 -3.44 2.03 -13.65
CA ALA A 47 -3.38 2.46 -15.06
C ALA A 47 -3.58 1.30 -16.05
N VAL A 48 -3.04 0.12 -15.76
CA VAL A 48 -3.23 -1.09 -16.58
C VAL A 48 -4.68 -1.58 -16.55
N CYS A 49 -5.40 -1.35 -15.46
CA CYS A 49 -6.81 -1.70 -15.37
C CYS A 49 -7.72 -0.70 -16.09
N VAL A 50 -7.27 0.53 -16.41
CA VAL A 50 -8.10 1.57 -17.04
C VAL A 50 -8.80 1.09 -18.32
N PRO A 51 -8.14 0.37 -19.25
CA PRO A 51 -8.83 -0.18 -20.42
C PRO A 51 -9.98 -1.13 -20.06
N PHE A 52 -9.90 -1.87 -18.96
CA PHE A 52 -10.97 -2.77 -18.51
C PHE A 52 -12.19 -1.99 -18.00
N SER A 53 -11.98 -0.81 -17.41
CA SER A 53 -13.07 0.04 -16.93
C SER A 53 -13.99 0.55 -18.04
N TYR A 54 -13.55 0.61 -19.30
CA TYR A 54 -14.40 1.05 -20.40
C TYR A 54 -15.43 0.00 -20.85
N VAL A 55 -15.25 -1.26 -20.46
CA VAL A 55 -16.12 -2.38 -20.84
C VAL A 55 -17.15 -2.70 -19.76
N MET A 56 -17.02 -2.09 -18.57
CA MET A 56 -17.84 -2.37 -17.39
C MET A 56 -18.75 -1.18 -17.04
N GLU A 57 -19.81 -1.46 -16.28
CA GLU A 57 -20.61 -0.40 -15.68
C GLU A 57 -19.75 0.46 -14.72
N PRO A 58 -20.03 1.76 -14.61
CA PRO A 58 -19.22 2.70 -13.84
C PRO A 58 -19.09 2.31 -12.37
N GLU A 59 -20.11 1.70 -11.78
CA GLU A 59 -20.08 1.22 -10.40
C GLU A 59 -19.08 0.08 -10.21
N GLN A 60 -19.06 -0.90 -11.12
CA GLN A 60 -18.16 -2.04 -11.09
C GLN A 60 -16.72 -1.64 -11.41
N ALA A 61 -16.53 -0.73 -12.37
CA ALA A 61 -15.23 -0.19 -12.73
C ALA A 61 -14.55 0.50 -11.54
N LEU A 62 -15.28 1.35 -10.80
CA LEU A 62 -14.76 2.02 -9.61
C LEU A 62 -14.44 1.03 -8.48
N LEU A 63 -15.28 0.01 -8.30
CA LEU A 63 -15.06 -1.08 -7.34
C LEU A 63 -13.78 -1.86 -7.65
N LEU A 64 -13.60 -2.27 -8.91
CA LEU A 64 -12.40 -2.97 -9.35
C LEU A 64 -11.14 -2.11 -9.15
N MET A 65 -11.19 -0.83 -9.53
CA MET A 65 -10.07 0.10 -9.40
C MET A 65 -9.63 0.31 -7.96
N SER A 66 -10.60 0.52 -7.07
CA SER A 66 -10.32 0.68 -5.64
C SER A 66 -9.78 -0.63 -5.02
N ALA A 67 -10.32 -1.78 -5.41
CA ALA A 67 -9.85 -3.08 -4.95
C ALA A 67 -8.40 -3.38 -5.41
N VAL A 68 -8.09 -3.15 -6.70
CA VAL A 68 -6.74 -3.32 -7.26
C VAL A 68 -5.76 -2.36 -6.58
N PHE A 69 -6.15 -1.10 -6.36
CA PHE A 69 -5.31 -0.13 -5.67
C PHE A 69 -4.99 -0.56 -4.24
N CYS A 70 -6.01 -0.92 -3.45
CA CYS A 70 -5.81 -1.39 -2.08
C CYS A 70 -4.98 -2.68 -2.03
N GLY A 71 -5.27 -3.64 -2.91
CA GLY A 71 -4.52 -4.89 -3.04
C GLY A 71 -3.06 -4.66 -3.44
N GLY A 72 -2.80 -3.76 -4.39
CA GLY A 72 -1.47 -3.44 -4.89
C GLY A 72 -0.60 -2.69 -3.89
N VAL A 73 -1.18 -1.73 -3.14
CA VAL A 73 -0.47 -1.06 -2.04
C VAL A 73 -0.05 -2.08 -0.99
N TYR A 74 -0.96 -2.98 -0.59
CA TYR A 74 -0.66 -4.00 0.40
C TYR A 74 0.35 -5.04 -0.11
N GLY A 75 0.16 -5.53 -1.34
CA GLY A 75 1.03 -6.50 -2.00
C GLY A 75 2.46 -6.02 -2.19
N GLY A 76 2.66 -4.72 -2.43
CA GLY A 76 3.98 -4.10 -2.59
C GLY A 76 4.81 -3.99 -1.31
N LEU A 77 4.18 -4.05 -0.13
CA LEU A 77 4.90 -4.03 1.14
C LEU A 77 5.65 -5.33 1.40
N ILE A 78 5.12 -6.45 0.92
CA ILE A 78 5.69 -7.79 1.10
C ILE A 78 7.09 -7.89 0.47
N PRO A 79 7.30 -7.62 -0.85
CA PRO A 79 8.63 -7.63 -1.45
C PRO A 79 9.49 -6.46 -0.98
N ALA A 80 8.91 -5.31 -0.61
CA ALA A 80 9.69 -4.18 -0.09
C ALA A 80 10.39 -4.53 1.23
N ILE A 81 9.70 -5.26 2.13
CA ILE A 81 10.23 -5.67 3.44
C ILE A 81 11.16 -6.89 3.29
N LEU A 82 10.82 -7.87 2.45
CA LEU A 82 11.62 -9.08 2.26
C LEU A 82 12.90 -8.83 1.44
N LEU A 83 12.79 -8.09 0.32
CA LEU A 83 13.86 -7.91 -0.64
C LEU A 83 14.54 -6.53 -0.53
N GLY A 84 13.92 -5.57 0.15
CA GLY A 84 14.46 -4.22 0.30
C GLY A 84 14.45 -3.39 -0.99
N ILE A 85 13.56 -3.69 -1.93
CA ILE A 85 13.39 -2.95 -3.18
C ILE A 85 12.17 -2.05 -3.03
N PRO A 86 12.32 -0.73 -2.77
CA PRO A 86 11.19 0.15 -2.58
C PRO A 86 10.50 0.46 -3.91
N GLY A 87 9.16 0.41 -3.92
CA GLY A 87 8.35 0.80 -5.08
C GLY A 87 8.11 2.31 -5.18
N THR A 88 8.28 3.06 -4.10
CA THR A 88 8.12 4.53 -4.08
C THR A 88 9.25 5.17 -3.28
N PRO A 89 9.71 6.38 -3.66
CA PRO A 89 10.78 7.06 -2.94
C PRO A 89 10.37 7.39 -1.49
N ALA A 90 9.11 7.76 -1.26
CA ALA A 90 8.59 8.07 0.07
C ALA A 90 8.60 6.87 1.05
N SER A 91 8.63 5.64 0.54
CA SER A 91 8.63 4.40 1.35
C SER A 91 10.01 3.75 1.45
N ALA A 92 11.03 4.32 0.79
CA ALA A 92 12.41 3.85 0.87
C ALA A 92 12.93 3.66 2.32
N PRO A 93 12.78 4.63 3.25
CA PRO A 93 13.28 4.44 4.62
C PRO A 93 12.60 3.25 5.32
N THR A 94 11.30 3.07 5.08
CA THR A 94 10.52 1.99 5.69
C THR A 94 10.88 0.62 5.11
N ALA A 95 11.22 0.53 3.82
CA ALA A 95 11.73 -0.70 3.20
C ALA A 95 13.10 -1.10 3.77
N PHE A 96 14.00 -0.13 4.00
CA PHE A 96 15.29 -0.39 4.64
C PHE A 96 15.14 -0.85 6.09
N GLU A 97 14.28 -0.19 6.87
CA GLU A 97 13.97 -0.59 8.24
C GLU A 97 13.32 -1.98 8.30
N GLY A 98 12.36 -2.25 7.41
CA GLY A 98 11.69 -3.55 7.29
C GLY A 98 12.62 -4.67 6.86
N ARG A 99 13.60 -4.39 5.99
CA ARG A 99 14.62 -5.37 5.58
C ARG A 99 15.53 -5.76 6.73
N ALA A 100 15.95 -4.81 7.56
CA ALA A 100 16.78 -5.08 8.74
C ALA A 100 16.05 -6.00 9.74
N LEU A 101 14.75 -5.79 9.95
CA LEU A 101 13.90 -6.66 10.76
C LEU A 101 13.72 -8.06 10.16
N THR A 102 13.59 -8.13 8.84
CA THR A 102 13.44 -9.39 8.13
C THR A 102 14.73 -10.22 8.17
N GLN A 103 15.90 -9.57 8.11
CA GLN A 103 17.21 -10.20 8.33
C GLN A 103 17.37 -10.78 9.74
N ALA A 104 16.71 -10.19 10.74
CA ALA A 104 16.65 -10.70 12.10
C ALA A 104 15.63 -11.85 12.29
N GLY A 105 14.93 -12.27 11.23
CA GLY A 105 13.89 -13.30 11.29
C GLY A 105 12.52 -12.79 11.76
N GLU A 106 12.34 -11.48 11.92
CA GLU A 106 11.11 -10.86 12.43
C GLU A 106 10.24 -10.23 11.33
N SER A 107 10.17 -10.87 10.16
CA SER A 107 9.44 -10.35 8.99
C SER A 107 7.96 -10.04 9.26
N GLY A 108 7.28 -10.88 10.05
CA GLY A 108 5.88 -10.66 10.44
C GLY A 108 5.69 -9.40 11.29
N ARG A 109 6.63 -9.08 12.19
CA ARG A 109 6.58 -7.86 13.00
C ARG A 109 6.82 -6.62 12.16
N ALA A 110 7.70 -6.70 11.15
CA ALA A 110 7.93 -5.63 10.20
C ALA A 110 6.66 -5.31 9.38
N LEU A 111 5.97 -6.33 8.88
CA LEU A 111 4.73 -6.15 8.11
C LEU A 111 3.64 -5.46 8.96
N ILE A 112 3.44 -5.92 10.19
CA ILE A 112 2.45 -5.34 11.11
C ILE A 112 2.81 -3.90 11.45
N ALA A 113 4.08 -3.61 11.74
CA ALA A 113 4.54 -2.27 12.07
C ALA A 113 4.32 -1.28 10.91
N GLU A 114 4.55 -1.72 9.67
CA GLU A 114 4.29 -0.92 8.47
C GLU A 114 2.80 -0.65 8.31
N THR A 115 1.99 -1.72 8.33
CA THR A 115 0.54 -1.64 8.11
C THR A 115 -0.12 -0.73 9.15
N VAL A 116 0.23 -0.91 10.44
CA VAL A 116 -0.27 -0.11 11.55
C VAL A 116 0.22 1.34 11.43
N GLY A 117 1.49 1.53 11.07
CA GLY A 117 2.09 2.85 10.85
C GLY A 117 1.40 3.64 9.73
N ALA A 118 1.01 2.98 8.64
CA ALA A 118 0.28 3.58 7.53
C ALA A 118 -1.12 4.06 7.97
N THR A 119 -1.87 3.24 8.71
CA THR A 119 -3.17 3.66 9.29
C THR A 119 -3.04 4.79 10.30
N LEU A 120 -2.04 4.73 11.19
CA LEU A 120 -1.82 5.77 12.21
C LEU A 120 -1.45 7.11 11.59
N LYS A 121 -0.59 7.13 10.57
CA LYS A 121 -0.24 8.35 9.82
C LYS A 121 -1.49 8.99 9.20
N LYS A 122 -2.40 8.19 8.62
CA LYS A 122 -3.64 8.69 8.02
C LYS A 122 -4.61 9.30 9.05
N VAL A 123 -4.71 8.69 10.24
CA VAL A 123 -5.65 9.16 11.30
C VAL A 123 -5.13 10.39 12.04
N THR A 124 -3.83 10.43 12.35
CA THR A 124 -3.29 11.46 13.24
C THR A 124 -2.70 12.67 12.52
N GLY A 125 -2.49 12.61 11.19
CA GLY A 125 -1.98 13.73 10.38
C GLY A 125 -0.60 14.26 10.79
N LYS A 126 0.04 13.65 11.81
CA LYS A 126 1.34 14.03 12.33
C LYS A 126 2.38 13.10 11.72
N PRO A 127 3.50 13.65 11.20
CA PRO A 127 4.64 12.82 10.86
C PRO A 127 5.07 12.11 12.15
N LEU A 128 5.01 10.78 12.17
CA LEU A 128 5.54 9.98 13.26
C LEU A 128 6.98 10.45 13.49
N LYS A 129 7.18 11.19 14.59
CA LYS A 129 8.48 11.63 15.06
C LYS A 129 9.36 10.39 15.23
N LYS A 130 10.24 10.17 14.26
CA LYS A 130 11.57 9.51 14.18
C LYS A 130 12.01 8.41 15.19
N CYS A 131 11.39 8.18 16.34
CA CYS A 131 12.10 7.57 17.47
C CYS A 131 11.29 6.51 18.23
N ARG A 132 11.00 5.37 17.61
CA ARG A 132 10.81 4.14 18.39
C ARG A 132 11.47 2.88 17.81
N PHE A 133 11.92 2.91 16.55
CA PHE A 133 12.65 1.79 15.95
C PHE A 133 14.17 2.02 15.81
N SER A 134 14.61 3.27 15.96
CA SER A 134 16.03 3.68 16.04
C SER A 134 16.81 3.02 17.20
N GLN A 135 16.13 2.44 18.21
CA GLN A 135 16.81 1.75 19.32
C GLN A 135 17.22 0.30 19.02
N SER A 136 16.65 -0.36 17.99
CA SER A 136 17.14 -1.68 17.55
C SER A 136 18.31 -1.57 16.55
N LEU A 137 18.70 -0.34 16.20
CA LEU A 137 19.75 -0.01 15.22
C LEU A 137 21.14 0.21 15.85
N SER A 138 21.28 0.17 17.19
CA SER A 138 22.60 0.26 17.84
C SER A 138 23.47 -0.99 17.62
N HIS A 139 22.91 -2.08 17.11
CA HIS A 139 23.63 -3.33 16.80
C HIS A 139 23.86 -3.58 15.30
N CYS A 140 23.21 -2.82 14.40
CA CYS A 140 23.30 -3.08 12.97
C CYS A 140 24.19 -2.03 12.28
N ARG A 141 25.39 -2.46 11.86
CA ARG A 141 26.46 -1.67 11.22
C ARG A 141 26.08 -1.05 9.84
N ILE A 142 24.80 -1.08 9.49
CA ILE A 142 24.21 -0.65 8.21
C ILE A 142 23.50 0.72 8.35
N ALA A 143 23.54 1.35 9.53
CA ALA A 143 22.88 2.64 9.77
C ALA A 143 23.59 3.86 9.12
N SER A 144 24.84 3.73 8.68
CA SER A 144 25.63 4.85 8.13
C SER A 144 25.09 5.50 6.83
N PRO A 145 24.37 4.81 5.92
CA PRO A 145 23.78 5.46 4.74
C PRO A 145 22.44 6.15 5.03
N CYS A 146 21.76 5.80 6.14
CA CYS A 146 20.36 6.16 6.37
C CYS A 146 20.17 7.67 6.63
N THR A 147 21.12 8.30 7.33
CA THR A 147 21.09 9.75 7.62
C THR A 147 21.35 10.61 6.39
N ARG A 148 22.05 10.07 5.37
CA ARG A 148 22.42 10.81 4.16
C ARG A 148 21.35 10.74 3.05
N LEU A 149 20.43 9.79 3.15
CA LEU A 149 19.30 9.64 2.23
C LEU A 149 18.09 10.50 2.65
N ASP A 150 17.89 10.74 3.96
CA ASP A 150 16.86 11.66 4.48
C ASP A 150 17.00 13.08 3.92
N SER A 151 18.23 13.58 3.76
CA SER A 151 18.48 14.91 3.19
C SER A 151 18.15 14.98 1.69
N LEU A 152 18.37 13.92 0.91
CA LEU A 152 18.06 13.92 -0.53
C LEU A 152 16.58 13.72 -0.85
N LEU A 153 15.80 13.15 0.08
CA LEU A 153 14.38 12.88 -0.09
C LEU A 153 13.47 14.01 0.41
N TYR A 154 14.03 14.96 1.18
CA TYR A 154 13.34 16.16 1.65
C TYR A 154 13.54 17.37 0.72
N ASP A 155 14.49 17.27 -0.22
CA ASP A 155 14.86 18.33 -1.18
C ASP A 155 14.32 18.09 -2.61
N ALA A 156 13.43 17.10 -2.83
CA ALA A 156 12.77 16.79 -4.11
C ALA A 156 11.23 16.79 -3.96
#